data_AF-A0A0F9MPK2-F1
#
_entry.id   AF-A0A0F9MPK2-F1
#
_cell.length_a   1.000
_cell.length_b   1.000
_cell.length_c   1.000
_cell.angle_alpha   90.00
_cell.angle_beta   90.00
_cell.angle_gamma   90.00
#
_symmetry.space_group_name_H-M   'P 1'
#
loop_
_entity.id
_entity.type
_entity.pdbx_description
1 polymer ?
#
loop_
_entity_poly.entity_id
_entity_poly.type
_entity_poly.pdbx_seq_one_letter_code
_entity_poly.pdbx_strand_id
1 'polypeptide(L)'
;VFIPSNAIGFIDMGKAVRVMFDAFPHQRFGSVSGHVSHLGRVALSEHELPQQIKLEGATYRARVQLDHQFINAFDREFQFRPGMTLRAEIILENRSFLEWLLEPAFAHRQRQKTLEGLQ
;
A
#
# COMPACT_ATOMS: atom_id res chain seq x y z
N VAL A 1 -6.17 -7.53 0.32
CA VAL A 1 -6.49 -6.24 0.97
C VAL A 1 -7.00 -5.28 -0.08
N PHE A 2 -7.86 -4.34 0.30
CA PHE A 2 -8.43 -3.34 -0.59
C PHE A 2 -7.84 -1.97 -0.24
N ILE A 3 -7.47 -1.21 -1.27
CA ILE A 3 -6.72 0.04 -1.16
C ILE A 3 -7.50 1.14 -1.90
N PRO A 4 -7.80 2.29 -1.26
CA PRO A 4 -8.48 3.38 -1.94
C PRO A 4 -7.58 3.99 -3.04
N SER A 5 -8.21 4.48 -4.12
CA SER A 5 -7.50 5.02 -5.28
C SER A 5 -6.55 6.18 -4.95
N ASN A 6 -6.84 7.01 -3.95
CA ASN A 6 -5.96 8.11 -3.53
C ASN A 6 -4.62 7.66 -2.93
N ALA A 7 -4.52 6.41 -2.46
CA ALA A 7 -3.30 5.87 -1.85
C ALA A 7 -2.47 5.01 -2.82
N ILE A 8 -3.05 4.60 -3.96
CA ILE A 8 -2.42 3.62 -4.86
C ILE A 8 -1.10 4.11 -5.46
N GLY A 9 -0.95 5.42 -5.66
CA GLY A 9 0.23 6.03 -6.28
C GLY A 9 1.52 5.92 -5.46
N PHE A 10 1.43 5.52 -4.19
CA PHE A 10 2.58 5.39 -3.29
C PHE A 10 2.87 3.93 -2.89
N ILE A 11 2.14 2.98 -3.48
CA ILE A 11 2.20 1.56 -3.12
C ILE A 11 2.79 0.77 -4.29
N ASP A 12 3.90 0.10 -4.01
CA ASP A 12 4.60 -0.76 -4.95
C ASP A 12 4.60 -2.21 -4.49
N MET A 13 4.98 -3.12 -5.40
CA MET A 13 5.32 -4.48 -5.04
C MET A 13 6.49 -4.50 -4.04
N GLY A 14 6.45 -5.43 -3.08
CA GLY A 14 7.46 -5.57 -2.05
C GLY A 14 7.31 -4.60 -0.87
N LYS A 15 6.40 -3.63 -0.90
CA LYS A 15 6.14 -2.74 0.24
C LYS A 15 5.74 -3.56 1.47
N ALA A 16 6.30 -3.18 2.62
CA ALA A 16 6.01 -3.83 3.89
C ALA A 16 4.57 -3.57 4.33
N VAL A 17 3.95 -4.57 4.93
CA VAL A 17 2.56 -4.55 5.41
C VAL A 17 2.50 -5.18 6.79
N ARG A 18 1.80 -4.52 7.71
CA ARG A 18 1.39 -5.11 9.00
C ARG A 18 -0.05 -5.59 8.89
N VAL A 19 -0.29 -6.83 9.28
CA VAL A 19 -1.60 -7.47 9.20
C VAL A 19 -2.08 -7.81 10.61
N MET A 20 -3.25 -7.33 10.98
CA MET A 20 -3.88 -7.53 12.27
C MET A 20 -5.15 -8.37 12.04
N PHE A 21 -5.24 -9.53 12.66
CA PHE A 21 -6.39 -10.42 12.53
C PHE A 21 -7.40 -10.13 13.63
N ASP A 22 -8.68 -9.98 13.31
CA ASP A 22 -9.69 -9.62 14.32
C ASP A 22 -9.93 -10.75 15.33
N ALA A 23 -9.66 -12.00 14.94
CA ALA A 23 -9.73 -13.17 15.82
C ALA A 23 -8.66 -13.16 16.93
N PHE A 24 -7.61 -12.34 16.80
CA PHE A 24 -6.54 -12.21 17.76
C PHE A 24 -6.39 -10.74 18.16
N PRO A 25 -6.87 -10.34 19.35
CA PRO A 25 -6.78 -8.96 19.81
C PRO A 25 -5.36 -8.38 19.67
N HIS A 26 -5.19 -7.49 18.68
CA HIS A 26 -3.89 -6.94 18.30
C HIS A 26 -3.16 -6.23 19.46
N GLN A 27 -3.92 -5.72 20.45
CA GLN A 27 -3.37 -5.11 21.66
C GLN A 27 -2.51 -6.09 22.48
N ARG A 28 -2.77 -7.40 22.37
CA ARG A 28 -2.06 -8.44 23.14
C ARG A 28 -1.11 -9.25 22.25
N PHE A 29 -1.47 -9.48 20.99
CA PHE A 29 -0.73 -10.38 20.10
C PHE A 29 0.00 -9.67 18.96
N GLY A 30 -0.17 -8.35 18.83
CA GLY A 30 0.50 -7.54 17.82
C GLY A 30 -0.06 -7.73 16.41
N SER A 31 0.81 -7.56 15.42
CA SER A 31 0.54 -7.73 13.99
C SER A 31 1.51 -8.72 13.38
N VAL A 32 1.09 -9.36 12.29
CA VAL A 32 1.91 -10.22 11.45
C VAL A 32 2.54 -9.39 10.34
N SER A 33 3.84 -9.55 10.15
CA SER A 33 4.56 -8.91 9.05
C SER A 33 4.28 -9.62 7.72
N GLY A 34 4.31 -8.84 6.65
CA GLY A 34 4.22 -9.34 5.29
C GLY A 34 4.59 -8.25 4.29
N HIS A 35 4.43 -8.56 3.01
CA HIS A 35 4.74 -7.65 1.92
C HIS A 35 3.72 -7.75 0.79
N VAL A 36 3.56 -6.67 0.02
CA VAL A 36 2.70 -6.67 -1.17
C VAL A 36 3.32 -7.59 -2.24
N SER A 37 2.67 -8.71 -2.51
CA SER A 37 3.12 -9.67 -3.52
C SER A 37 2.45 -9.46 -4.87
N HIS A 38 1.30 -8.78 -4.89
CA HIS A 38 0.61 -8.44 -6.14
C HIS A 38 -0.24 -7.19 -5.97
N LEU A 39 -0.23 -6.32 -6.99
CA LEU A 39 -1.10 -5.16 -7.08
C LEU A 39 -1.98 -5.27 -8.32
N GLY A 40 -3.29 -5.30 -8.12
CA GLY A 40 -4.26 -5.30 -9.20
C GLY A 40 -4.19 -3.99 -9.99
N ARG A 41 -4.25 -4.08 -11.31
CA ARG A 41 -4.16 -2.93 -12.23
C ARG A 41 -5.50 -2.26 -12.54
N VAL A 42 -6.60 -2.91 -12.15
CA VAL A 42 -7.96 -2.47 -12.43
C VAL A 42 -8.59 -2.01 -11.12
N ALA A 43 -9.18 -0.82 -11.15
CA ALA A 43 -9.96 -0.32 -10.04
C ALA A 43 -11.33 -1.00 -10.03
N LEU A 44 -11.78 -1.36 -8.84
CA LEU A 44 -13.11 -1.86 -8.54
C LEU A 44 -13.98 -0.69 -8.11
N SER A 45 -15.19 -0.64 -8.62
CA SER A 45 -16.22 0.30 -8.17
C SER A 45 -16.83 -0.17 -6.85
N GLU A 46 -17.50 0.71 -6.12
CA GLU A 46 -18.13 0.39 -4.83
C GLU A 46 -19.10 -0.80 -4.91
N HIS A 47 -19.82 -0.95 -6.04
CA HIS A 47 -20.75 -2.05 -6.28
C HIS A 47 -20.07 -3.42 -6.50
N GLU A 48 -18.77 -3.44 -6.80
CA GLU A 48 -17.98 -4.66 -6.99
C GLU A 48 -17.27 -5.11 -5.70
N LEU A 49 -17.31 -4.27 -4.66
CA LEU A 49 -16.78 -4.60 -3.34
C LEU A 49 -17.75 -5.50 -2.58
N PRO A 50 -17.24 -6.44 -1.76
CA PRO A 50 -18.07 -7.17 -0.80
C PRO A 50 -18.83 -6.18 0.10
N GLN A 51 -20.13 -6.43 0.35
CA GLN A 51 -21.00 -5.52 1.13
C GLN A 51 -20.48 -5.15 2.52
N GLN A 52 -19.58 -5.96 3.08
CA GLN A 52 -18.95 -5.73 4.38
C GLN A 52 -17.82 -4.67 4.33
N ILE A 53 -17.40 -4.26 3.14
CA ILE A 53 -16.30 -3.33 2.90
C ILE A 53 -16.89 -2.00 2.45
N LYS A 54 -16.90 -1.02 3.35
CA LYS A 54 -17.32 0.36 3.07
C LYS A 54 -16.09 1.20 2.74
N LEU A 55 -15.65 1.15 1.49
CA LEU A 55 -14.68 2.11 0.95
C LEU A 55 -15.40 2.96 -0.09
N GLU A 56 -15.27 4.28 0.04
CA GLU A 56 -15.86 5.23 -0.91
C GLU A 56 -14.99 5.32 -2.16
N GLY A 57 -15.63 5.24 -3.33
CA GLY A 57 -14.99 5.42 -4.62
C GLY A 57 -14.15 4.23 -5.12
N ALA A 58 -13.36 4.50 -6.16
CA ALA A 58 -12.57 3.50 -6.86
C ALA A 58 -11.50 2.87 -5.93
N THR A 59 -11.45 1.54 -5.91
CA THR A 59 -10.63 0.76 -4.97
C THR A 59 -9.81 -0.30 -5.70
N TYR A 60 -8.54 -0.46 -5.33
CA TYR A 60 -7.64 -1.45 -5.92
C TYR A 60 -7.48 -2.65 -4.99
N ARG A 61 -7.35 -3.85 -5.59
CA ARG A 61 -7.09 -5.08 -4.85
C ARG A 61 -5.59 -5.37 -4.83
N ALA A 62 -5.01 -5.53 -3.64
CA ALA A 62 -3.66 -6.05 -3.47
C ALA A 62 -3.66 -7.41 -2.77
N ARG A 63 -2.69 -8.26 -3.13
CA ARG A 63 -2.35 -9.48 -2.40
C ARG A 63 -1.14 -9.19 -1.52
N VAL A 64 -1.25 -9.59 -0.27
CA VAL A 64 -0.18 -9.51 0.72
C VAL A 64 0.26 -10.94 0.99
N GLN A 65 1.56 -11.17 0.94
CA GLN A 65 2.17 -12.41 1.37
C GLN A 65 2.69 -12.19 2.79
N LEU A 66 2.20 -13.01 3.73
CA LEU A 66 2.66 -12.98 5.11
C LEU A 66 4.02 -13.67 5.20
N ASP A 67 4.88 -13.16 6.07
CA ASP A 67 6.19 -13.76 6.32
C ASP A 67 6.03 -15.12 7.02
N HIS A 68 4.98 -15.24 7.84
CA HIS A 68 4.56 -16.47 8.51
C HIS A 68 3.04 -16.60 8.53
N GLN A 69 2.53 -17.84 8.46
CA GLN A 69 1.08 -18.13 8.47
C GLN A 69 0.53 -18.54 9.84
N PHE A 70 1.20 -18.10 10.91
CA PHE A 70 0.81 -18.38 12.28
C PHE A 70 0.95 -17.16 13.19
N ILE A 71 0.31 -17.24 14.35
CA ILE A 71 0.50 -16.31 15.47
C ILE A 71 0.70 -17.10 16.77
N ASN A 72 1.59 -16.60 17.63
CA ASN A 72 1.76 -17.14 18.96
C ASN A 72 0.77 -16.46 19.91
N ALA A 73 -0.17 -17.23 20.45
CA ALA A 73 -1.19 -16.75 21.38
C ALA A 73 -1.43 -17.80 22.47
N PHE A 74 -1.67 -17.39 23.72
CA PHE A 74 -1.99 -18.30 24.81
C PHE A 74 -0.99 -19.47 24.94
N ASP A 75 0.31 -19.16 24.83
CA ASP A 75 1.43 -20.11 24.88
C ASP A 75 1.37 -21.23 23.82
N ARG A 76 0.66 -21.00 22.72
CA ARG A 76 0.53 -21.95 21.60
C ARG A 76 0.59 -21.24 20.26
N GLU A 77 1.01 -21.99 19.25
CA GLU A 77 0.98 -21.53 17.86
C GLU A 77 -0.41 -21.78 17.25
N PHE A 78 -0.98 -20.75 16.63
CA PHE A 78 -2.25 -20.82 15.92
C PHE A 78 -2.06 -20.48 14.44
N GLN A 79 -2.46 -21.40 13.57
CA GLN A 79 -2.45 -21.22 12.12
C GLN A 79 -3.61 -20.34 11.67
N PHE A 80 -3.37 -19.44 10.71
CA PHE A 80 -4.44 -18.64 10.11
C PHE A 80 -5.33 -19.51 9.22
N ARG A 81 -6.63 -19.20 9.20
CA ARG A 81 -7.62 -19.91 8.40
C ARG A 81 -8.23 -18.98 7.35
N PRO A 82 -8.56 -19.50 6.16
CA PRO A 82 -9.34 -18.75 5.18
C PRO A 82 -10.66 -18.24 5.77
N GLY A 83 -11.09 -17.07 5.34
CA GLY A 83 -12.34 -16.43 5.80
C GLY A 83 -12.21 -15.61 7.08
N MET A 84 -11.04 -15.58 7.72
CA MET A 84 -10.77 -14.66 8.82
C MET A 84 -10.81 -13.20 8.35
N THR A 85 -11.42 -12.34 9.16
CA THR A 85 -11.36 -10.89 8.96
C THR A 85 -10.05 -10.33 9.50
N LEU A 86 -9.56 -9.30 8.82
CA LEU A 86 -8.29 -8.66 9.14
C LEU A 86 -8.30 -7.19 8.74
N ARG A 87 -7.40 -6.44 9.36
CA ARG A 87 -6.98 -5.12 8.94
C ARG A 87 -5.54 -5.18 8.49
N ALA A 88 -5.20 -4.45 7.43
CA ALA A 88 -3.84 -4.35 6.93
C ALA A 88 -3.42 -2.89 6.87
N GLU A 89 -2.21 -2.62 7.34
CA GLU A 89 -1.56 -1.31 7.30
C GLU A 89 -0.33 -1.42 6.42
N ILE A 90 -0.31 -0.70 5.29
CA ILE A 90 0.82 -0.68 4.37
C ILE A 90 1.77 0.40 4.84
N ILE A 91 3.03 0.04 5.07
CA ILE A 91 4.05 0.97 5.52
C ILE A 91 4.53 1.77 4.31
N LEU A 92 4.07 3.01 4.21
CA LEU A 92 4.55 3.98 3.24
C LEU A 92 5.84 4.60 3.82
N GLU A 93 7.00 4.16 3.33
CA GLU A 93 8.25 4.86 3.64
C GLU A 93 8.18 6.28 3.09
N ASN A 94 8.27 7.27 3.98
CA ASN A 94 8.54 8.66 3.62
C ASN A 94 9.94 8.75 2.99
N ARG A 95 10.11 8.42 1.69
CA ARG A 95 11.13 9.13 0.92
C ARG A 95 10.79 10.61 1.01
N SER A 96 11.75 11.41 1.46
CA SER A 96 11.45 12.77 1.89
C SER A 96 10.75 13.53 0.76
N PHE A 97 9.59 14.11 1.06
CA PHE A 97 8.93 15.06 0.17
C PHE A 97 9.90 16.20 -0.25
N LEU A 98 10.93 16.48 0.57
CA LEU A 98 12.01 17.39 0.25
C LEU A 98 12.82 16.97 -0.98
N GLU A 99 13.05 15.68 -1.21
CA GLU A 99 13.79 15.17 -2.37
C GLU A 99 12.99 15.37 -3.67
N TRP A 100 11.66 15.20 -3.62
CA TRP A 100 10.75 15.50 -4.73
C TRP A 100 10.58 17.02 -4.98
N LEU A 101 10.55 17.84 -3.92
CA LEU A 101 10.40 19.30 -4.02
C LEU A 101 11.64 19.99 -4.65
N LEU A 102 12.81 19.35 -4.62
CA LEU A 102 14.05 19.89 -5.19
C LEU A 102 14.25 19.58 -6.69
N GLU A 103 13.45 18.69 -7.29
CA GLU A 103 13.46 18.42 -8.75
C GLU A 103 13.14 19.66 -9.63
N PRO A 104 12.17 20.54 -9.31
CA PRO A 104 11.88 21.71 -10.15
C PRO A 104 13.01 22.75 -10.21
N ALA A 105 13.97 22.74 -9.28
CA ALA A 105 15.06 23.72 -9.26
C ALA A 105 16.07 23.55 -10.41
N PHE A 106 16.11 22.38 -11.07
CA PHE A 106 16.99 22.12 -12.21
C PHE A 106 16.29 22.21 -13.58
N ALA A 107 14.96 22.44 -13.63
CA ALA A 107 14.20 22.49 -14.87
C ALA A 107 14.32 23.85 -15.63
N HIS A 108 14.99 24.85 -15.07
CA HIS A 108 15.15 26.17 -15.69
C HIS A 108 16.60 26.51 -16.04
N ARG A 109 17.22 25.75 -16.97
CA ARG A 109 18.39 26.28 -17.68
C ARG A 109 18.63 25.65 -19.05
N GLN A 110 17.66 25.68 -19.96
CA GLN A 110 17.96 25.54 -21.40
C GLN A 110 16.78 25.97 -22.27
N ARG A 111 16.58 27.29 -22.40
CA ARG A 111 15.74 27.82 -23.48
C ARG A 111 16.07 29.26 -23.90
N GLN A 112 17.35 29.64 -23.94
CA GLN A 112 17.77 30.90 -24.55
C GLN A 112 19.17 30.81 -25.14
N LYS A 113 19.34 30.12 -26.28
CA LYS A 113 20.43 30.40 -27.25
C LYS A 113 20.10 29.80 -28.62
N THR A 114 19.07 30.27 -29.31
CA THR A 114 18.98 30.09 -30.77
C THR A 114 18.05 31.11 -31.42
N LEU A 115 18.32 32.42 -31.29
CA LEU A 115 17.77 33.43 -32.18
C LEU A 115 18.81 34.54 -32.41
N GLU A 116 19.98 34.18 -32.94
CA GLU A 116 20.88 35.12 -33.63
C GLU A 116 21.52 34.37 -34.79
N GLY A 117 20.82 34.36 -35.92
CA GLY A 117 21.22 33.63 -37.13
C GLY A 117 20.31 33.96 -38.31
N LEU A 118 19.98 35.24 -38.49
CA LEU A 118 19.50 35.79 -39.75
C LEU A 118 20.19 37.13 -39.97
N GLN A 119 21.37 37.06 -40.58
CA GLN A 119 21.90 38.00 -41.55
C GLN A 119 23.02 37.33 -42.33
#